data_AF-A0A257X2Z9-F1
#
_entry.id   AF-A0A257X2Z9-F1
#
_cell.length_a   1.000
_cell.length_b   1.000
_cell.length_c   1.000
_cell.angle_alpha   90.00
_cell.angle_beta   90.00
_cell.angle_gamma   90.00
#
_symmetry.space_group_name_H-M   'P 1'
#
loop_
_entity.id
_entity.type
_entity.pdbx_description
1 polymer ?
#
loop_
_entity_poly.entity_id
_entity_poly.type
_entity_poly.pdbx_seq_one_letter_code
_entity_poly.pdbx_strand_id
1 'polypeptide(L)' 'FGIGQFQPYYRYQEFDPQGGSKSDQWDLGVTYVMAGHNARITAVYSDMDPGGAAQSIDKFIVGVQLMY' A
#
# COMPACT_ATOMS: atom_id res chain seq x y z
N PHE A 1 -17.41 2.60 23.30
CA PHE A 1 -16.13 1.94 23.00
C PHE A 1 -16.31 1.09 21.77
N GLY A 2 -15.89 1.58 20.60
CA GLY A 2 -16.04 0.84 19.35
C GLY A 2 -14.94 -0.22 19.24
N ILE A 3 -15.27 -1.41 18.77
CA ILE A 3 -14.25 -2.27 18.17
C ILE A 3 -13.65 -1.48 16.99
N GLY A 4 -12.33 -1.49 16.81
CA GLY A 4 -11.66 -0.68 15.78
C GLY A 4 -12.25 -0.85 14.38
N GLN A 5 -11.99 0.09 13.48
CA GLN A 5 -12.49 0.05 12.11
C GLN A 5 -11.43 -0.50 11.16
N PHE A 6 -11.82 -1.48 10.35
CA PHE A 6 -11.04 -1.91 9.19
C PHE A 6 -11.32 -0.99 8.00
N GLN A 7 -10.27 -0.50 7.38
CA GLN A 7 -10.28 0.33 6.18
C GLN A 7 -9.45 -0.38 5.12
N PRO A 8 -10.06 -1.27 4.32
CA PRO A 8 -9.40 -1.84 3.15
C PRO A 8 -9.30 -0.78 2.06
N TYR A 9 -8.23 -0.84 1.28
CA TYR A 9 -8.07 -0.04 0.08
C TYR A 9 -7.34 -0.82 -1.00
N TYR A 10 -7.61 -0.43 -2.23
CA TYR A 10 -6.87 -0.87 -3.39
C TYR A 10 -6.40 0.38 -4.13
N ARG A 11 -5.17 0.33 -4.65
CA ARG A 11 -4.57 1.43 -5.38
C ARG A 11 -3.92 0.86 -6.63
N TYR A 12 -4.24 1.45 -7.77
CA TYR A 12 -3.58 1.22 -9.04
C TYR A 12 -2.88 2.51 -9.46
N GLN A 13 -1.62 2.41 -9.86
CA GLN A 13 -0.78 3.53 -10.28
C GLN A 13 -0.06 3.14 -11.56
N GLU A 14 -0.23 3.94 -12.61
CA GLU A 14 0.56 3.86 -13.83
C GLU A 14 1.56 5.02 -13.83
N PHE A 15 2.81 4.72 -14.13
CA PHE A 15 3.86 5.70 -14.33
C PHE A 15 4.28 5.67 -15.80
N ASP A 16 4.01 6.77 -16.51
CA ASP A 16 4.35 6.95 -17.92
C ASP A 16 5.39 8.09 -18.06
N PRO A 17 6.68 7.80 -17.87
CA PRO A 17 7.73 8.79 -18.07
C PRO A 17 7.97 9.02 -19.57
N GLN A 18 7.99 10.28 -20.01
CA GLN A 18 8.36 10.60 -21.39
C GLN A 18 9.80 10.15 -21.68
N GLY A 19 9.94 9.15 -22.55
CA GLY A 19 11.24 8.60 -23.00
C GLY A 19 11.74 7.38 -22.21
N GLY A 20 10.93 6.78 -21.34
CA GLY A 20 11.28 5.59 -20.56
C GLY A 20 10.27 4.44 -20.69
N SER A 21 10.51 3.35 -19.95
CA SER A 21 9.55 2.26 -19.80
C SER A 21 8.35 2.72 -18.98
N LYS A 22 7.14 2.37 -19.44
CA LYS A 22 5.93 2.43 -18.61
C LYS A 22 6.06 1.44 -17.47
N SER A 23 5.68 1.85 -16.26
CA SER A 23 5.63 0.95 -15.12
C SER A 23 4.27 1.01 -14.45
N ASP A 24 3.76 -0.15 -14.06
CA ASP A 24 2.47 -0.30 -13.42
C ASP A 24 2.69 -0.81 -12.00
N GLN A 25 1.93 -0.29 -11.06
CA GLN A 25 1.98 -0.71 -9.67
C GLN A 25 0.56 -0.88 -9.13
N TRP A 26 0.30 -2.04 -8.57
CA TRP A 26 -0.93 -2.31 -7.84
C TRP A 26 -0.62 -2.57 -6.37
N ASP A 27 -1.42 -1.95 -5.50
CA ASP A 27 -1.29 -2.08 -4.06
C ASP A 27 -2.63 -2.49 -3.46
N LEU A 28 -2.59 -3.52 -2.64
CA LEU A 28 -3.70 -3.96 -1.81
C LEU A 28 -3.35 -3.71 -0.36
N GLY A 29 -4.11 -2.86 0.32
CA GLY A 29 -3.85 -2.51 1.70
C GLY A 29 -5.05 -2.69 2.61
N VAL A 30 -4.78 -2.99 3.87
CA VAL A 30 -5.76 -2.97 4.94
C VAL A 30 -5.19 -2.20 6.12
N THR A 31 -6.00 -1.29 6.63
CA THR A 31 -5.69 -0.52 7.82
C THR A 31 -6.66 -0.88 8.92
N TYR A 32 -6.16 -1.26 10.09
CA TYR A 32 -6.96 -1.42 11.29
C TYR A 32 -6.73 -0.23 12.22
N VAL A 33 -7.80 0.53 12.49
CA VAL A 33 -7.78 1.70 13.36
C VAL A 33 -8.45 1.35 14.67
N MET A 34 -7.70 1.32 15.76
CA MET A 34 -8.27 1.03 17.08
C MET A 34 -9.06 2.24 17.58
N ALA A 35 -10.29 2.03 18.07
CA ALA A 35 -11.09 3.12 18.59
C ALA A 35 -10.49 3.63 19.92
N GLY A 36 -10.28 4.94 20.02
CA GLY A 36 -9.52 5.57 21.11
C GLY A 36 -8.34 6.44 20.62
N HIS A 37 -8.14 6.54 19.30
CA HIS A 37 -7.23 7.46 18.60
C HIS A 37 -5.71 7.22 18.70
N ASN A 38 -5.22 6.15 19.33
CA ASN A 38 -3.78 6.07 19.63
C ASN A 38 -2.98 5.01 18.87
N ALA A 39 -3.61 4.17 18.05
CA ALA A 39 -2.88 3.13 17.31
C ALA A 39 -3.57 2.76 15.99
N ARG A 40 -2.77 2.74 14.92
CA ARG A 40 -3.15 2.26 13.59
C ARG A 40 -2.12 1.23 13.14
N ILE A 41 -2.62 0.08 12.69
CA ILE A 41 -1.80 -0.95 12.05
C ILE A 41 -2.20 -0.99 10.58
N THR A 42 -1.22 -0.98 9.70
CA THR A 42 -1.42 -1.01 8.24
C THR A 42 -0.61 -2.16 7.68
N ALA A 43 -1.23 -2.98 6.83
CA ALA A 43 -0.55 -3.97 6.04
C ALA A 43 -0.84 -3.69 4.56
N VAL A 44 0.18 -3.70 3.72
CA VAL A 44 0.08 -3.42 2.29
C VAL A 44 0.90 -4.44 1.54
N TYR A 45 0.27 -5.11 0.60
CA TYR A 45 0.96 -5.87 -0.43
C TYR A 45 0.99 -5.02 -1.70
N SER A 46 2.15 -4.93 -2.32
CA SER A 46 2.41 -4.09 -3.47
C SER A 46 3.21 -4.89 -4.46
N ASP A 47 2.82 -4.85 -5.72
CA ASP A 47 3.55 -5.47 -6.82
C ASP A 47 3.66 -4.42 -7.92
N MET A 48 4.90 -4.27 -8.36
CA MET A 48 5.33 -3.26 -9.30
C MET A 48 5.96 -3.95 -10.49
N ASP A 49 5.37 -3.75 -11.65
CA ASP A 49 5.94 -4.10 -12.94
C ASP A 49 6.66 -2.87 -13.52
N PRO A 50 8.01 -2.83 -13.50
CA PRO A 50 8.78 -1.71 -14.02
C PRO A 50 8.72 -1.58 -15.56
N GLY A 51 8.18 -2.57 -16.27
CA GLY A 51 8.13 -2.63 -17.72
C GLY A 51 9.51 -2.78 -18.40
N GLY A 52 9.50 -3.32 -19.63
CA GLY A 52 10.72 -3.58 -20.40
C GLY A 52 11.42 -4.88 -20.00
N ALA A 53 12.74 -4.87 -19.83
CA ALA A 53 13.55 -6.06 -19.50
C ALA A 53 13.78 -6.27 -17.99
N ALA A 54 13.20 -5.41 -17.15
CA ALA A 54 13.35 -5.50 -15.70
C ALA A 54 12.36 -6.51 -15.10
N GLN A 55 12.75 -7.15 -14.01
CA GLN A 55 11.89 -8.11 -13.30
C GLN A 55 10.86 -7.36 -12.43
N SER A 56 9.68 -7.95 -12.30
CA SER A 56 8.63 -7.49 -11.38
C SER A 56 9.13 -7.51 -9.93
N ILE A 57 8.71 -6.53 -9.14
CA ILE A 57 9.14 -6.34 -7.76
C ILE A 57 7.94 -6.47 -6.82
N ASP A 58 7.98 -7.50 -5.98
CA ASP A 58 7.01 -7.70 -4.91
C ASP A 58 7.46 -7.02 -3.62
N LYS A 59 6.53 -6.35 -2.95
CA LYS A 59 6.75 -5.62 -1.70
C LYS A 59 5.65 -5.96 -0.70
N PHE A 60 6.06 -6.34 0.51
CA PHE A 60 5.16 -6.47 1.64
C PHE A 60 5.54 -5.44 2.70
N ILE A 61 4.62 -4.54 3.01
CA ILE A 61 4.83 -3.40 3.90
C ILE A 61 3.91 -3.56 5.10
N VAL A 62 4.50 -3.50 6.29
CA VAL A 62 3.75 -3.44 7.55
C VAL A 62 4.13 -2.16 8.26
N GLY A 63 3.12 -1.36 8.61
CA GLY A 63 3.27 -0.10 9.31
C GLY A 63 2.51 -0.11 10.61
N VAL A 64 3.13 0.40 11.67
CA VAL A 64 2.46 0.70 12.93
C VAL A 64 2.63 2.19 13.16
N GLN A 65 1.52 2.87 13.41
CA GLN A 65 1.48 4.28 13.74
C GLN A 65 0.81 4.44 15.09
N LEU A 66 1.54 5.01 16.04
CA LEU A 66 1.03 5.37 17.35
C LEU A 66 0.87 6.89 17.40
N MET A 67 -0.28 7.36 17.87
CA MET A 67 -0.53 8.77 18.14
C MET A 67 -0.63 8.92 19.66
N TYR A 68 0.14 9.86 20.23
CA TYR A 68 0.21 10.16 21.67
C TYR A 68 -0.32 11.58 21.91
#